data_AF-A0A8S1R975-F1
#
_entry.id   AF-A0A8S1R975-F1
#
_cell.length_a   1.000
_cell.length_b   1.000
_cell.length_c   1.000
_cell.angle_alpha   90.00
_cell.angle_beta   90.00
_cell.angle_gamma   90.00
#
_symmetry.space_group_name_H-M   'P 1'
#
loop_
_entity.id
_entity.type
_entity.pdbx_description
1 polymer ?
#
loop_
_entity_poly.entity_id
_entity_poly.type
_entity_poly.pdbx_seq_one_letter_code
_entity_poly.pdbx_strand_id
1 'polypeptide(L)'
;MGYLVLKESWKQSKEVDEANMMKNNQVINLQTQSKQENGLNYLKGFVGMLELNIQIIRKSQITYIGEYQNGKKVGRWDIFYKDLWTKKNYLIGGGQYNIKQDGGLIVNSNKNGKWIELNDGFWSYGQVFYSGDYINGNKQGRWDIYFKDEWKYENELIGGGTYIIEQDENNIVNSHKIGNWIELSDNFGNGFGQQQILYSGQYKNCQKIGIWYIMKRDKYKMEEGFKRSKKIFSYPNFIL
;
A
#
# COMPACT_ATOMS: atom_id res chain seq x y z
N MET A 1 -23.60 -36.81 -75.62
CA MET A 1 -24.08 -36.41 -74.28
C MET A 1 -23.11 -36.75 -73.14
N GLY A 2 -22.32 -37.84 -73.18
CA GLY A 2 -21.43 -38.21 -72.06
C GLY A 2 -20.28 -37.24 -71.73
N TYR A 3 -19.77 -36.48 -72.70
CA TYR A 3 -18.63 -35.55 -72.48
C TYR A 3 -19.01 -34.28 -71.69
N LEU A 4 -20.28 -33.84 -71.78
CA LEU A 4 -20.77 -32.68 -71.03
C LEU A 4 -20.98 -33.02 -69.55
N VAL A 5 -21.51 -34.22 -69.26
CA VAL A 5 -21.73 -34.71 -67.88
C VAL A 5 -20.41 -34.88 -67.12
N LEU A 6 -19.36 -35.38 -67.78
CA LEU A 6 -18.04 -35.53 -67.17
C LEU A 6 -17.37 -34.17 -66.84
N LYS A 7 -17.62 -33.14 -67.66
CA LYS A 7 -17.06 -31.79 -67.45
C LYS A 7 -17.75 -31.06 -66.30
N GLU A 8 -19.05 -31.23 -66.13
CA GLU A 8 -19.78 -30.68 -64.98
C GLU A 8 -19.43 -31.39 -63.67
N SER A 9 -19.26 -32.71 -63.69
CA SER A 9 -18.82 -33.49 -62.52
C SER A 9 -17.41 -33.08 -62.05
N TRP A 10 -16.47 -32.86 -62.96
CA TRP A 10 -15.14 -32.36 -62.64
C TRP A 10 -15.15 -30.95 -62.04
N LYS A 11 -16.01 -30.07 -62.55
CA LYS A 11 -16.13 -28.70 -62.04
C LYS A 11 -16.71 -28.68 -60.61
N GLN A 12 -17.73 -29.48 -60.35
CA GLN A 12 -18.31 -29.62 -59.01
C GLN A 12 -17.32 -30.23 -58.00
N SER A 13 -16.54 -31.25 -58.40
CA SER A 13 -15.51 -31.83 -57.53
C SER A 13 -14.47 -30.78 -57.13
N LYS A 14 -14.00 -29.96 -58.09
CA LYS A 14 -13.00 -28.93 -57.84
C LYS A 14 -13.52 -27.82 -56.92
N GLU A 15 -14.77 -27.40 -57.09
CA GLU A 15 -15.40 -26.39 -56.22
C GLU A 15 -15.57 -26.90 -54.78
N VAL A 16 -15.86 -28.19 -54.59
CA VAL A 16 -15.95 -28.80 -53.25
C VAL A 16 -14.58 -28.89 -52.58
N ASP A 17 -13.54 -29.26 -53.33
CA ASP A 17 -12.17 -29.34 -52.81
C ASP A 17 -11.62 -27.96 -52.42
N GLU A 18 -11.88 -26.93 -53.23
CA GLU A 18 -11.50 -25.54 -52.93
C GLU A 18 -12.24 -25.02 -51.68
N ALA A 19 -13.54 -25.32 -51.54
CA ALA A 19 -14.33 -24.93 -50.37
C ALA A 19 -13.84 -25.62 -49.08
N ASN A 20 -13.47 -26.90 -49.16
CA ASN A 20 -12.91 -27.64 -48.03
C ASN A 20 -11.52 -27.11 -47.63
N MET A 21 -10.70 -26.71 -48.61
CA MET A 21 -9.40 -26.11 -48.35
C MET A 21 -9.52 -24.72 -47.69
N MET A 22 -10.51 -23.91 -48.09
CA MET A 22 -10.80 -22.63 -47.43
C MET A 22 -11.29 -22.80 -45.99
N LYS A 23 -12.19 -23.77 -45.72
CA LYS A 23 -12.67 -24.08 -44.36
C LYS A 23 -11.52 -24.53 -43.44
N ASN A 24 -10.62 -25.39 -43.93
CA ASN A 24 -9.47 -25.85 -43.16
C ASN A 24 -8.49 -24.70 -42.86
N ASN A 25 -8.25 -23.80 -43.82
CA ASN A 25 -7.41 -22.61 -43.58
C ASN A 25 -8.04 -21.63 -42.57
N GLN A 26 -9.36 -21.48 -42.56
CA GLN A 26 -10.06 -20.68 -41.54
C GLN A 26 -9.92 -21.28 -40.13
N VAL A 27 -10.07 -22.60 -39.99
CA VAL A 27 -9.91 -23.30 -38.69
C VAL A 27 -8.47 -23.19 -38.18
N ILE A 28 -7.46 -23.34 -39.05
CA ILE A 28 -6.05 -23.19 -38.68
C ILE A 28 -5.74 -21.76 -38.23
N ASN A 29 -6.29 -20.75 -38.91
CA ASN A 29 -6.12 -19.34 -38.52
C ASN A 29 -6.77 -19.03 -37.17
N LEU A 30 -7.97 -19.56 -36.89
CA LEU A 30 -8.65 -19.37 -35.61
C LEU A 30 -7.91 -20.06 -34.45
N GLN A 31 -7.35 -21.26 -34.67
CA GLN A 31 -6.53 -21.94 -33.67
C GLN A 31 -5.20 -21.22 -33.43
N THR A 32 -4.63 -20.59 -34.46
CA THR A 32 -3.38 -19.81 -34.35
C THR A 32 -3.62 -18.49 -33.61
N GLN A 33 -4.72 -17.79 -33.88
CA GLN A 33 -5.14 -16.59 -33.13
C GLN A 33 -5.42 -16.92 -31.67
N SER A 34 -6.15 -18.00 -31.36
CA SER A 34 -6.40 -18.45 -29.99
C SER A 34 -5.11 -18.76 -29.20
N LYS A 35 -4.12 -19.40 -29.83
CA LYS A 35 -2.82 -19.68 -29.20
C LYS A 35 -2.00 -18.39 -28.97
N GLN A 36 -2.09 -17.42 -29.88
CA GLN A 36 -1.46 -16.10 -29.71
C GLN A 36 -2.12 -15.27 -28.60
N GLU A 37 -3.46 -15.27 -28.50
CA GLU A 37 -4.19 -14.59 -27.43
C GLU A 37 -3.94 -15.20 -26.05
N ASN A 38 -3.88 -16.53 -25.97
CA ASN A 38 -3.50 -17.21 -24.72
C ASN A 38 -2.05 -16.92 -24.35
N GLY A 39 -1.11 -16.94 -25.31
CA GLY A 39 0.29 -16.55 -25.08
C GLY A 39 0.46 -15.09 -24.64
N LEU A 40 -0.33 -14.17 -25.21
CA LEU A 40 -0.39 -12.76 -24.80
C LEU A 40 -1.00 -12.57 -23.41
N ASN A 41 -1.97 -13.40 -23.00
CA ASN A 41 -2.51 -13.38 -21.64
C ASN A 41 -1.52 -13.96 -20.62
N TYR A 42 -0.75 -14.99 -20.99
CA TYR A 42 0.37 -15.47 -20.17
C TYR A 42 1.50 -14.44 -20.06
N LEU A 43 1.84 -13.73 -21.14
CA LEU A 43 2.82 -12.63 -21.11
C LEU A 43 2.29 -11.39 -20.39
N LYS A 44 1.00 -11.05 -20.47
CA LYS A 44 0.38 -10.01 -19.63
C LYS A 44 0.35 -10.43 -18.14
N GLY A 45 0.21 -11.72 -17.86
CA GLY A 45 0.33 -12.29 -16.51
C GLY A 45 1.75 -12.45 -15.99
N PHE A 46 2.78 -12.34 -16.85
CA PHE A 46 4.20 -12.34 -16.47
C PHE A 46 4.82 -10.93 -16.49
N VAL A 47 4.24 -10.01 -17.28
CA VAL A 47 4.62 -8.59 -17.36
C VAL A 47 3.84 -7.73 -16.34
N GLY A 48 2.66 -8.16 -15.88
CA GLY A 48 2.27 -7.91 -14.49
C GLY A 48 3.01 -8.94 -13.63
N MET A 49 3.86 -8.63 -12.65
CA MET A 49 3.80 -7.53 -11.72
C MET A 49 5.13 -7.35 -11.00
N LEU A 50 6.05 -6.63 -11.65
CA LEU A 50 6.91 -5.71 -10.92
C LEU A 50 6.38 -4.31 -11.24
N GLU A 51 5.19 -3.98 -10.71
CA GLU A 51 4.72 -2.60 -10.75
C GLU A 51 5.58 -1.78 -9.79
N LEU A 52 6.66 -1.20 -10.32
CA LEU A 52 7.43 -0.20 -9.62
C LEU A 52 6.58 1.08 -9.54
N ASN A 53 5.76 1.18 -8.50
CA ASN A 53 5.00 2.39 -8.22
C ASN A 53 5.95 3.42 -7.60
N ILE A 54 6.58 4.25 -8.45
CA ILE A 54 7.40 5.37 -8.00
C ILE A 54 6.49 6.55 -7.71
N GLN A 55 6.13 6.74 -6.45
CA GLN A 55 5.60 8.02 -5.99
C GLN A 55 6.77 9.00 -5.82
N ILE A 56 6.98 9.85 -6.82
CA ILE A 56 7.94 10.96 -6.71
C ILE A 56 7.29 12.07 -5.89
N ILE A 57 7.35 11.98 -4.57
CA ILE A 57 7.19 13.16 -3.72
C ILE A 57 8.42 14.02 -4.02
N ARG A 58 8.25 15.24 -4.54
CA ARG A 58 9.33 16.11 -5.09
C ARG A 58 10.52 16.40 -4.15
N LYS A 59 10.52 15.88 -2.92
CA LYS A 59 11.57 16.03 -1.89
C LYS A 59 12.07 14.71 -1.30
N SER A 60 11.56 13.54 -1.73
CA SER A 60 12.06 12.22 -1.30
C SER A 60 11.71 11.15 -2.31
N GLN A 61 12.71 10.37 -2.71
CA GLN A 61 12.54 9.24 -3.62
C GLN A 61 12.21 8.00 -2.78
N ILE A 62 10.91 7.74 -2.61
CA ILE A 62 10.40 6.53 -1.95
C ILE A 62 10.00 5.52 -3.02
N THR A 63 10.48 4.30 -2.86
CA THR A 63 10.14 3.17 -3.72
C THR A 63 9.48 2.09 -2.88
N TYR A 64 8.31 1.63 -3.28
CA TYR A 64 7.65 0.47 -2.70
C TYR A 64 7.94 -0.74 -3.58
N ILE A 65 8.48 -1.81 -3.00
CA ILE A 65 8.79 -3.05 -3.71
C ILE A 65 7.97 -4.17 -3.08
N GLY A 66 7.24 -4.89 -3.91
CA GLY A 66 6.46 -6.04 -3.49
C GLY A 66 5.75 -6.65 -4.68
N GLU A 67 5.08 -7.77 -4.41
CA GLU A 67 4.33 -8.48 -5.42
C GLU A 67 2.86 -8.05 -5.36
N TYR A 68 2.23 -8.05 -6.51
CA TYR A 68 0.78 -8.08 -6.59
C TYR A 68 0.34 -9.53 -6.88
N GLN A 69 -0.95 -9.80 -6.84
CA GLN A 69 -1.63 -10.92 -7.51
C GLN A 69 -3.06 -10.47 -7.80
N ASN A 70 -3.47 -10.51 -9.07
CA ASN A 70 -4.79 -10.02 -9.54
C ASN A 70 -5.10 -8.58 -9.07
N GLY A 71 -4.13 -7.68 -9.19
CA GLY A 71 -4.27 -6.27 -8.79
C GLY A 71 -4.26 -6.01 -7.27
N LYS A 72 -4.05 -7.04 -6.44
CA LYS A 72 -3.96 -6.91 -4.97
C LYS A 72 -2.54 -7.14 -4.49
N LYS A 73 -2.06 -6.35 -3.53
CA LYS A 73 -0.73 -6.54 -2.92
C LYS A 73 -0.65 -7.92 -2.26
N VAL A 74 0.45 -8.64 -2.34
CA VAL A 74 0.62 -9.93 -1.66
C VAL A 74 2.00 -10.05 -1.02
N GLY A 75 2.13 -10.93 -0.03
CA GLY A 75 3.42 -11.28 0.55
C GLY A 75 4.14 -10.09 1.20
N ARG A 76 5.47 -10.08 1.09
CA ARG A 76 6.34 -9.05 1.67
C ARG A 76 6.30 -7.78 0.80
N TRP A 77 6.16 -6.65 1.46
CA TRP A 77 6.28 -5.32 0.87
C TRP A 77 7.35 -4.54 1.62
N ASP A 78 8.33 -4.03 0.89
CA ASP A 78 9.46 -3.26 1.40
C ASP A 78 9.36 -1.81 0.94
N ILE A 79 9.78 -0.89 1.80
CA ILE A 79 9.82 0.55 1.52
C ILE A 79 11.28 1.00 1.51
N PHE A 80 11.74 1.46 0.36
CA PHE A 80 13.09 1.98 0.18
C PHE A 80 13.07 3.50 0.09
N TYR A 81 14.02 4.13 0.79
CA TYR A 81 14.34 5.55 0.62
C TYR A 81 15.67 5.69 -0.08
N LYS A 82 15.69 6.47 -1.17
CA LYS A 82 16.93 6.83 -1.85
C LYS A 82 17.45 8.15 -1.34
N ASP A 83 18.58 8.09 -0.65
CA ASP A 83 19.26 9.26 -0.14
C ASP A 83 19.81 10.11 -1.28
N LEU A 84 19.52 11.41 -1.25
CA LEU A 84 19.83 12.31 -2.37
C LEU A 84 21.32 12.63 -2.47
N TRP A 85 22.07 12.55 -1.38
CA TRP A 85 23.49 12.88 -1.33
C TRP A 85 24.35 11.68 -1.74
N THR A 86 24.14 10.55 -1.07
CA THR A 86 24.89 9.31 -1.28
C THR A 86 24.37 8.48 -2.45
N LYS A 87 23.15 8.76 -2.94
CA LYS A 87 22.43 7.98 -3.96
C LYS A 87 22.15 6.52 -3.58
N LYS A 88 22.36 6.15 -2.32
CA LYS A 88 22.11 4.79 -1.79
C LYS A 88 20.63 4.60 -1.47
N ASN A 89 20.14 3.37 -1.64
CA ASN A 89 18.81 2.95 -1.21
C ASN A 89 18.89 2.33 0.18
N TYR A 90 17.99 2.75 1.07
CA TYR A 90 17.87 2.24 2.43
C TYR A 90 16.51 1.59 2.61
N LEU A 91 16.46 0.36 3.11
CA LEU A 91 15.21 -0.26 3.57
C LEU A 91 14.78 0.45 4.87
N ILE A 92 13.66 1.17 4.81
CA ILE A 92 13.18 1.99 5.93
C ILE A 92 11.82 1.56 6.47
N GLY A 93 11.16 0.61 5.82
CA GLY A 93 9.90 0.11 6.31
C GLY A 93 9.27 -0.97 5.44
N GLY A 94 7.97 -1.13 5.58
CA GLY A 94 7.21 -2.20 4.95
C GLY A 94 6.60 -3.17 5.95
N GLY A 95 6.14 -4.31 5.45
CA GLY A 95 5.48 -5.36 6.22
C GLY A 95 4.92 -6.46 5.33
N GLN A 96 4.00 -7.26 5.85
CA GLN A 96 3.44 -8.40 5.13
C GLN A 96 1.93 -8.24 4.88
N TYR A 97 1.50 -8.64 3.68
CA TYR A 97 0.09 -8.82 3.36
C TYR A 97 -0.28 -10.31 3.45
N ASN A 98 -1.40 -10.58 4.13
CA ASN A 98 -2.07 -11.86 4.08
C ASN A 98 -3.16 -11.82 3.02
N ILE A 99 -3.21 -12.89 2.22
CA ILE A 99 -4.26 -13.08 1.22
C ILE A 99 -5.33 -14.02 1.75
N LYS A 100 -6.58 -13.73 1.39
CA LYS A 100 -7.68 -14.70 1.48
C LYS A 100 -8.10 -15.07 0.07
N GLN A 101 -8.20 -16.37 -0.18
CA GLN A 101 -8.64 -16.91 -1.46
C GLN A 101 -10.01 -17.57 -1.30
N ASP A 102 -10.85 -17.44 -2.33
CA ASP A 102 -12.10 -18.16 -2.49
C ASP A 102 -12.21 -18.62 -3.94
N GLY A 103 -12.42 -19.92 -4.16
CA GLY A 103 -12.42 -20.51 -5.51
C GLY A 103 -11.15 -20.23 -6.33
N GLY A 104 -9.99 -20.08 -5.68
CA GLY A 104 -8.71 -19.74 -6.34
C GLY A 104 -8.54 -18.26 -6.70
N LEU A 105 -9.53 -17.40 -6.40
CA LEU A 105 -9.45 -15.95 -6.59
C LEU A 105 -9.10 -15.26 -5.27
N ILE A 106 -8.23 -14.24 -5.33
CA ILE A 106 -7.94 -13.41 -4.15
C ILE A 106 -9.13 -12.50 -3.88
N VAL A 107 -9.89 -12.82 -2.85
CA VAL A 107 -11.02 -12.00 -2.38
C VAL A 107 -10.55 -10.87 -1.47
N ASN A 108 -9.43 -11.02 -0.77
CA ASN A 108 -8.91 -9.98 0.10
C ASN A 108 -7.37 -9.99 0.20
N SER A 109 -6.78 -8.81 0.43
CA SER A 109 -5.38 -8.64 0.81
C SER A 109 -5.26 -7.60 1.90
N ASN A 110 -4.84 -8.05 3.07
CA ASN A 110 -4.82 -7.26 4.28
C ASN A 110 -3.41 -7.22 4.89
N LYS A 111 -3.00 -6.05 5.36
CA LYS A 111 -1.78 -5.92 6.19
C LYS A 111 -1.88 -6.83 7.41
N ASN A 112 -0.80 -7.51 7.75
CA ASN A 112 -0.71 -8.38 8.91
C ASN A 112 0.71 -8.36 9.52
N GLY A 113 0.80 -8.56 10.83
CA GLY A 113 2.06 -8.58 11.57
C GLY A 113 2.68 -7.19 11.73
N LYS A 114 4.00 -7.15 11.91
CA LYS A 114 4.75 -5.90 12.10
C LYS A 114 4.78 -5.07 10.81
N TRP A 115 4.55 -3.77 10.97
CA TRP A 115 4.58 -2.81 9.89
C TRP A 115 5.30 -1.54 10.30
N ILE A 116 6.00 -0.95 9.33
CA ILE A 116 6.51 0.41 9.39
C ILE A 116 5.86 1.22 8.27
N GLU A 117 5.17 2.31 8.63
CA GLU A 117 4.47 3.21 7.71
C GLU A 117 5.11 4.59 7.70
N LEU A 118 5.23 5.21 6.54
CA LEU A 118 5.73 6.58 6.44
C LEU A 118 4.59 7.57 6.70
N ASN A 119 4.92 8.72 7.29
CA ASN A 119 4.01 9.85 7.33
C ASN A 119 3.90 10.52 5.95
N ASP A 120 2.74 11.11 5.64
CA ASP A 120 2.52 11.83 4.38
C ASP A 120 3.51 12.98 4.16
N GLY A 121 3.99 13.58 5.25
CA GLY A 121 5.03 14.61 5.24
C GLY A 121 6.47 14.08 5.17
N PHE A 122 6.69 12.80 4.85
CA PHE A 122 8.03 12.21 4.80
C PHE A 122 8.94 12.97 3.81
N TRP A 123 10.09 13.43 4.30
CA TRP A 123 11.08 14.17 3.52
C TRP A 123 12.50 13.91 4.01
N SER A 124 13.51 14.30 3.23
CA SER A 124 14.93 13.97 3.50
C SER A 124 15.45 14.54 4.83
N TYR A 125 14.97 15.72 5.22
CA TYR A 125 15.42 16.44 6.42
C TYR A 125 14.62 16.08 7.69
N GLY A 126 13.54 15.32 7.57
CA GLY A 126 12.67 14.99 8.69
C GLY A 126 11.81 13.78 8.36
N GLN A 127 12.26 12.63 8.83
CA GLN A 127 11.63 11.37 8.51
C GLN A 127 10.74 10.96 9.68
N VAL A 128 9.43 10.97 9.45
CA VAL A 128 8.45 10.47 10.42
C VAL A 128 7.93 9.14 9.93
N PHE A 129 7.94 8.14 10.80
CA PHE A 129 7.32 6.85 10.53
C PHE A 129 6.64 6.28 11.77
N TYR A 130 5.67 5.41 11.51
CA TYR A 130 4.85 4.71 12.49
C TYR A 130 5.25 3.25 12.50
N SER A 131 5.40 2.65 13.67
CA SER A 131 5.70 1.22 13.81
C SER A 131 4.68 0.56 14.72
N GLY A 132 4.17 -0.59 14.32
CA GLY A 132 3.24 -1.36 15.14
C GLY A 132 2.77 -2.63 14.44
N ASP A 133 1.76 -3.26 15.02
CA ASP A 133 1.18 -4.49 14.48
C ASP A 133 -0.14 -4.22 13.75
N TYR A 134 -0.32 -4.96 12.67
CA TYR A 134 -1.59 -5.13 11.97
C TYR A 134 -2.15 -6.52 12.19
N ILE A 135 -3.47 -6.62 12.26
CA ILE A 135 -4.22 -7.86 12.17
C ILE A 135 -5.38 -7.66 11.20
N ASN A 136 -5.41 -8.44 10.11
CA ASN A 136 -6.43 -8.34 9.06
C ASN A 136 -6.70 -6.88 8.60
N GLY A 137 -5.64 -6.10 8.36
CA GLY A 137 -5.75 -4.73 7.86
C GLY A 137 -6.02 -3.67 8.94
N ASN A 138 -6.22 -4.08 10.20
CA ASN A 138 -6.49 -3.20 11.33
C ASN A 138 -5.27 -3.04 12.25
N LYS A 139 -4.99 -1.82 12.70
CA LYS A 139 -3.93 -1.56 13.68
C LYS A 139 -4.27 -2.20 15.02
N GLN A 140 -3.31 -2.85 15.67
CA GLN A 140 -3.51 -3.47 16.98
C GLN A 140 -2.35 -3.16 17.91
N GLY A 141 -2.66 -3.07 19.20
CA GLY A 141 -1.66 -2.97 20.26
C GLY A 141 -0.93 -1.63 20.22
N ARG A 142 0.32 -1.66 20.68
CA ARG A 142 1.17 -0.47 20.75
C ARG A 142 1.60 -0.04 19.34
N TRP A 143 1.40 1.24 19.05
CA TRP A 143 1.88 1.90 17.85
C TRP A 143 2.76 3.07 18.25
N ASP A 144 4.01 3.04 17.82
CA ASP A 144 5.04 4.02 18.13
C ASP A 144 5.24 4.98 16.95
N ILE A 145 5.55 6.23 17.27
CA ILE A 145 5.88 7.27 16.28
C ILE A 145 7.34 7.63 16.46
N TYR A 146 8.11 7.44 15.40
CA TYR A 146 9.52 7.76 15.37
C TYR A 146 9.78 8.98 14.48
N PHE A 147 10.74 9.79 14.90
CA PHE A 147 11.30 10.87 14.11
C PHE A 147 12.80 10.69 13.96
N LYS A 148 13.27 10.74 12.72
CA LYS A 148 14.69 10.78 12.39
C LYS A 148 15.01 12.12 11.75
N ASP A 149 15.89 12.84 12.42
CA ASP A 149 16.49 14.07 11.91
C ASP A 149 17.65 13.71 10.97
N GLU A 150 17.89 14.48 9.91
CA GLU A 150 19.01 14.23 8.99
C GLU A 150 20.36 14.25 9.71
N TRP A 151 20.49 15.07 10.76
CA TRP A 151 21.73 15.22 11.52
C TRP A 151 21.91 14.19 12.62
N LYS A 152 20.89 13.37 12.92
CA LYS A 152 20.95 12.33 13.96
C LYS A 152 21.04 10.93 13.33
N TYR A 153 21.92 10.10 13.87
CA TYR A 153 22.04 8.71 13.44
C TYR A 153 20.86 7.84 13.91
N GLU A 154 20.33 8.15 15.10
CA GLU A 154 19.32 7.34 15.78
C GLU A 154 17.90 7.88 15.57
N ASN A 155 16.93 6.97 15.61
CA ASN A 155 15.52 7.29 15.59
C ASN A 155 15.06 7.71 16.98
N GLU A 156 14.35 8.83 17.08
CA GLU A 156 13.78 9.32 18.32
C GLU A 156 12.33 8.86 18.46
N LEU A 157 11.98 8.19 19.55
CA LEU A 157 10.58 7.89 19.88
C LEU A 157 9.89 9.16 20.36
N ILE A 158 9.02 9.72 19.53
CA ILE A 158 8.37 11.01 19.79
C ILE A 158 6.90 10.88 20.14
N GLY A 159 6.29 9.72 19.96
CA GLY A 159 4.90 9.54 20.33
C GLY A 159 4.38 8.14 20.10
N GLY A 160 3.05 8.04 20.00
CA GLY A 160 2.36 6.77 19.87
C GLY A 160 1.25 6.59 20.90
N GLY A 161 0.64 5.42 20.84
CA GLY A 161 -0.44 5.02 21.72
C GLY A 161 -0.90 3.61 21.43
N THR A 162 -2.07 3.24 21.92
CA THR A 162 -2.57 1.86 21.85
C THR A 162 -3.86 1.79 21.06
N TYR A 163 -3.93 0.83 20.16
CA TYR A 163 -5.15 0.40 19.48
C TYR A 163 -5.69 -0.89 20.11
N ILE A 164 -7.01 -0.95 20.30
CA ILE A 164 -7.73 -2.20 20.60
C ILE A 164 -8.54 -2.62 19.39
N ILE A 165 -8.73 -3.93 19.26
CA ILE A 165 -9.54 -4.52 18.20
C ILE A 165 -10.93 -4.80 18.76
N GLU A 166 -11.95 -4.38 18.04
CA GLU A 166 -13.33 -4.78 18.26
C GLU A 166 -13.66 -5.96 17.35
N GLN A 167 -14.25 -7.00 17.94
CA GLN A 167 -14.62 -8.23 17.25
C GLN A 167 -16.12 -8.47 17.38
N ASP A 168 -16.73 -8.96 16.30
CA ASP A 168 -18.11 -9.43 16.25
C ASP A 168 -18.13 -10.82 15.62
N GLU A 169 -18.70 -11.80 16.32
CA GLU A 169 -18.81 -13.20 15.87
C GLU A 169 -17.53 -13.78 15.20
N ASN A 170 -16.35 -13.45 15.75
CA ASN A 170 -15.00 -13.81 15.26
C ASN A 170 -14.46 -13.01 14.06
N ASN A 171 -15.16 -11.99 13.60
CA ASN A 171 -14.68 -11.03 12.61
C ASN A 171 -14.22 -9.74 13.26
N ILE A 172 -13.10 -9.19 12.78
CA ILE A 172 -12.65 -7.86 13.21
C ILE A 172 -13.53 -6.83 12.55
N VAL A 173 -14.25 -6.05 13.35
CA VAL A 173 -15.11 -4.97 12.88
C VAL A 173 -14.32 -3.69 12.75
N ASN A 174 -13.50 -3.36 13.76
CA ASN A 174 -12.79 -2.09 13.80
C ASN A 174 -11.56 -2.12 14.71
N SER A 175 -10.75 -1.06 14.62
CA SER A 175 -9.64 -0.75 15.51
C SER A 175 -9.83 0.62 16.14
N HIS A 176 -9.72 0.68 17.47
CA HIS A 176 -9.96 1.90 18.23
C HIS A 176 -8.75 2.38 19.01
N LYS A 177 -8.44 3.66 18.90
CA LYS A 177 -7.48 4.31 19.81
C LYS A 177 -8.05 4.35 21.23
N ILE A 178 -7.22 3.97 22.20
CA ILE A 178 -7.54 4.05 23.63
C ILE A 178 -6.36 4.53 24.47
N GLY A 179 -6.67 5.02 25.67
CA GLY A 179 -5.67 5.35 26.69
C GLY A 179 -4.87 6.60 26.32
N ASN A 180 -3.64 6.69 26.84
CA ASN A 180 -2.77 7.83 26.60
C ASN A 180 -2.18 7.79 25.18
N TRP A 181 -2.22 8.93 24.51
CA TRP A 181 -1.68 9.12 23.18
C TRP A 181 -0.78 10.34 23.13
N ILE A 182 0.26 10.26 22.30
CA ILE A 182 1.04 11.39 21.84
C ILE A 182 0.96 11.39 20.31
N GLU A 183 0.39 12.44 19.74
CA GLU A 183 0.12 12.58 18.31
C GLU A 183 0.88 13.75 17.71
N LEU A 184 1.14 13.68 16.41
CA LEU A 184 1.69 14.78 15.64
C LEU A 184 0.61 15.83 15.35
N SER A 185 0.98 17.10 15.29
CA SER A 185 0.14 18.10 14.64
C SER A 185 0.08 17.90 13.14
N ASP A 186 -0.99 18.34 12.48
CA ASP A 186 -1.16 18.27 11.02
C ASP A 186 0.01 18.91 10.24
N ASN A 187 0.67 19.92 10.84
CA ASN A 187 1.81 20.62 10.25
C ASN A 187 3.17 20.11 10.74
N PHE A 188 3.22 18.94 11.38
CA PHE A 188 4.47 18.41 11.93
C PHE A 188 5.50 18.21 10.81
N GLY A 189 6.59 18.98 10.86
CA GLY A 189 7.71 18.77 9.95
C GLY A 189 7.48 19.25 8.51
N ASN A 190 6.48 20.09 8.24
CA ASN A 190 6.26 20.67 6.91
C ASN A 190 7.41 21.60 6.47
N GLY A 191 8.47 21.00 5.90
CA GLY A 191 9.40 21.51 4.89
C GLY A 191 10.30 22.70 5.17
N PHE A 192 9.99 23.55 6.15
CA PHE A 192 10.72 24.82 6.39
C PHE A 192 10.88 25.14 7.88
N GLY A 193 10.83 24.10 8.73
CA GLY A 193 11.30 24.16 10.10
C GLY A 193 10.42 24.92 11.10
N GLN A 194 9.12 25.06 10.88
CA GLN A 194 8.35 25.95 11.76
C GLN A 194 7.62 25.27 12.90
N GLN A 195 7.18 24.01 12.81
CA GLN A 195 6.39 23.41 13.90
C GLN A 195 6.63 21.90 14.04
N GLN A 196 7.33 21.50 15.10
CA GLN A 196 7.34 20.13 15.61
C GLN A 196 6.47 20.11 16.88
N ILE A 197 5.16 20.07 16.65
CA ILE A 197 4.16 20.11 17.71
C ILE A 197 3.60 18.71 17.92
N LEU A 198 3.56 18.30 19.18
CA LEU A 198 2.88 17.10 19.60
C LEU A 198 1.70 17.44 20.49
N TYR A 199 0.66 16.62 20.40
CA TYR A 199 -0.49 16.64 21.28
C TYR A 199 -0.48 15.41 22.16
N SER A 200 -0.51 15.58 23.48
CA SER A 200 -0.57 14.48 24.43
C SER A 200 -1.86 14.49 25.24
N GLY A 201 -2.61 13.40 25.25
CA GLY A 201 -3.85 13.32 26.01
C GLY A 201 -4.43 11.91 25.98
N GLN A 202 -5.73 11.79 26.24
CA GLN A 202 -6.40 10.50 26.37
C GLN A 202 -7.46 10.27 25.31
N TYR A 203 -7.57 9.03 24.87
CA TYR A 203 -8.65 8.52 24.05
C TYR A 203 -9.53 7.54 24.82
N LYS A 204 -10.84 7.60 24.56
CA LYS A 204 -11.82 6.56 24.91
C LYS A 204 -12.71 6.34 23.69
N ASN A 205 -12.75 5.11 23.18
CA ASN A 205 -13.55 4.73 22.00
C ASN A 205 -13.32 5.67 20.80
N CYS A 206 -12.06 5.89 20.42
CA CYS A 206 -11.65 6.83 19.35
C CYS A 206 -11.97 8.31 19.58
N GLN A 207 -12.52 8.70 20.73
CA GLN A 207 -12.78 10.09 21.06
C GLN A 207 -11.70 10.64 22.00
N LYS A 208 -11.18 11.83 21.67
CA LYS A 208 -10.29 12.59 22.55
C LYS A 208 -11.09 13.03 23.77
N ILE A 209 -10.59 12.71 24.96
CA ILE A 209 -11.22 13.06 26.24
C ILE A 209 -10.26 13.82 27.14
N GLY A 210 -10.84 14.56 28.10
CA GLY A 210 -10.12 15.23 29.17
C GLY A 210 -9.23 16.39 28.70
N ILE A 211 -7.97 16.33 29.10
CA ILE A 211 -7.01 17.41 28.90
C ILE A 211 -5.97 16.96 27.90
N TRP A 212 -5.68 17.83 26.93
CA TRP A 212 -4.65 17.64 25.93
C TRP A 212 -3.53 18.67 26.10
N TYR A 213 -2.30 18.21 26.18
CA TYR A 213 -1.11 19.03 26.31
C TYR A 213 -0.48 19.27 24.95
N ILE A 214 -0.10 20.51 24.67
CA ILE A 214 0.73 20.87 23.52
C ILE A 214 2.18 20.79 23.95
N MET A 215 2.95 19.96 23.28
CA MET A 215 4.39 19.89 23.44
C MET A 215 5.04 20.45 22.19
N LYS A 216 6.02 21.33 22.38
CA LYS A 216 6.77 21.93 21.27
C LYS A 216 8.20 21.46 21.39
N ARG A 217 8.76 21.01 20.28
CA ARG A 217 10.20 20.79 20.18
C ARG A 217 10.86 22.05 19.65
N ASP A 218 11.88 22.50 20.36
CA ASP A 218 12.72 23.60 19.92
C ASP A 218 13.73 23.05 18.90
N LYS A 219 13.68 23.60 17.69
CA LYS A 219 14.59 23.22 16.60
C LYS A 219 16.06 23.51 16.94
N TYR A 220 16.32 24.50 17.78
CA TYR A 220 17.67 24.94 18.13
C TYR A 220 18.19 24.30 19.43
N LYS A 221 17.32 23.64 20.19
CA LYS A 221 17.67 22.90 21.41
C LYS A 221 17.25 21.44 21.31
N MET A 222 17.73 20.78 20.25
CA MET A 222 17.36 19.40 19.91
C MET A 222 17.71 18.37 20.99
N GLU A 223 18.60 18.71 21.92
CA GLU A 223 18.98 17.88 23.06
C GLU A 223 17.98 18.00 24.23
N GLU A 224 17.24 19.11 24.32
CA GLU A 224 16.29 19.35 25.42
C GLU A 224 14.93 18.67 25.21
N GLY A 225 14.73 17.97 24.09
CA GLY A 225 13.52 17.22 23.77
C GLY A 225 12.25 18.07 23.65
N PHE A 226 11.09 17.45 23.91
CA PHE A 226 9.78 18.12 23.86
C PHE A 226 9.43 18.73 25.21
N LYS A 227 9.19 20.04 25.24
CA LYS A 227 8.74 20.74 26.46
C LYS A 227 7.23 20.96 26.43
N ARG A 228 6.56 20.68 27.55
CA ARG A 228 5.13 20.97 27.73
C ARG A 228 4.93 22.49 27.72
N SER A 229 4.11 22.97 26.79
CA SER A 229 3.96 24.40 26.52
C SER A 229 2.55 24.94 26.80
N LYS A 230 1.51 24.10 26.80
CA LYS A 230 0.14 24.55 27.07
C LYS A 230 -0.83 23.40 27.37
N LYS A 231 -1.87 23.70 28.16
CA LYS A 231 -3.04 22.84 28.43
C LYS A 231 -4.19 23.27 27.50
N ILE A 232 -4.79 22.35 26.75
CA ILE A 232 -6.04 22.53 26.01
C ILE A 232 -7.10 21.64 26.69
N PHE A 233 -8.30 22.17 26.86
CA PHE A 233 -9.46 21.37 27.26
C PHE A 233 -10.11 20.79 26.01
N SER A 234 -10.32 19.46 25.96
CA SER A 234 -11.29 18.91 25.01
C SER A 234 -12.67 19.08 25.61
N TYR A 235 -13.59 19.72 24.88
CA TYR A 235 -14.98 19.80 25.29
C TYR A 235 -15.56 18.38 25.42
N PRO A 236 -16.34 18.07 26.49
CA PRO A 236 -17.20 16.90 26.45
C PRO A 236 -18.19 17.11 25.29
N ASN A 237 -18.18 16.21 24.31
CA ASN A 237 -19.23 16.20 23.30
C ASN A 237 -20.58 16.08 24.03
N PHE A 238 -21.48 17.03 23.75
CA PHE A 238 -22.89 16.92 24.06
C PHE A 238 -23.42 15.63 23.40
N ILE A 239 -23.92 14.71 24.20
CA ILE A 239 -24.75 13.60 23.73
C ILE A 239 -26.14 14.21 23.53
N LEU A 240 -26.60 14.30 22.26
CA LEU A 240 -28.01 14.37 21.91
C LEU A 240 -28.50 12.96 21.61
#